data_AF-A0A8C7EAY6-F1
#
_entry.id   AF-A0A8C7EAY6-F1
#
_cell.length_a   1.000
_cell.length_b   1.000
_cell.length_c   1.000
_cell.angle_alpha   90.00
_cell.angle_beta   90.00
_cell.angle_gamma   90.00
#
_symmetry.space_group_name_H-M   'P 1'
#
loop_
_entity.id
_entity.type
_entity.pdbx_description
1 polymer ?
#
loop_
_entity_poly.entity_id
_entity_poly.type
_entity_poly.pdbx_seq_one_letter_code
_entity_poly.pdbx_strand_id
1 'polypeptide(L)'
;SMKQNHESRHTSVSRRALAPAQPSSDRPGGLYLVEFPAVLLNTASGQLEAEFHSYVQPQEQPLLSEFCTALTGITQVQVEEGVPLNICLSQFVKWIQKIQQEKKILFISDTPNNSTSEAKLCTFVTWTDWDLGVCLHYECKRKQLRKPDIFNAWIDLKATYRVRKSVL
;
A
#
# COMPACT_ATOMS: atom_id res chain seq x y z
N SER A 1 -21.40 -7.42 -35.35
CA SER A 1 -20.62 -8.14 -34.34
C SER A 1 -19.70 -7.14 -33.64
N MET A 2 -20.17 -6.56 -32.53
CA MET A 2 -19.37 -5.62 -31.73
C MET A 2 -18.47 -6.43 -30.81
N LYS A 3 -17.18 -6.53 -31.14
CA LYS A 3 -16.16 -7.02 -30.21
C LYS A 3 -16.03 -5.98 -29.11
N GLN A 4 -16.63 -6.25 -27.94
CA GLN A 4 -16.28 -5.53 -26.72
C GLN A 4 -14.81 -5.84 -26.45
N ASN A 5 -13.96 -4.83 -26.64
CA ASN A 5 -12.56 -4.91 -26.29
C ASN A 5 -12.49 -4.93 -24.76
N HIS A 6 -12.41 -6.12 -24.20
CA HIS A 6 -12.39 -6.33 -22.75
C HIS A 6 -10.99 -5.97 -22.23
N GLU A 7 -10.76 -4.66 -22.06
CA GLU A 7 -9.55 -4.11 -21.48
C GLU A 7 -9.49 -4.51 -20.01
N SER A 8 -8.67 -5.53 -19.71
CA SER A 8 -8.54 -6.05 -18.35
C SER A 8 -7.77 -5.05 -17.51
N ARG A 9 -8.42 -4.47 -16.51
CA ARG A 9 -7.79 -3.56 -15.54
C ARG A 9 -7.41 -4.35 -14.29
N HIS A 10 -6.25 -4.03 -13.74
CA HIS A 10 -5.78 -4.59 -12.48
C HIS A 10 -5.70 -3.49 -11.44
N THR A 11 -5.79 -3.86 -10.18
CA THR A 11 -5.74 -2.90 -9.07
C THR A 11 -4.98 -3.52 -7.93
N SER A 12 -4.00 -2.81 -7.39
CA SER A 12 -3.35 -3.22 -6.16
C SER A 12 -4.03 -2.59 -4.96
N VAL A 13 -4.45 -3.39 -3.97
CA VAL A 13 -5.09 -2.92 -2.75
C VAL A 13 -4.13 -3.10 -1.58
N SER A 14 -3.79 -2.02 -0.89
CA SER A 14 -3.01 -2.09 0.36
C SER A 14 -3.95 -2.13 1.56
N ARG A 15 -3.70 -3.05 2.50
CA ARG A 15 -4.39 -3.09 3.80
C ARG A 15 -3.56 -2.36 4.87
N ARG A 16 -4.22 -1.96 5.94
CA ARG A 16 -3.65 -1.11 7.00
C ARG A 16 -3.39 -1.94 8.26
N ALA A 17 -2.17 -1.89 8.80
CA ALA A 17 -2.01 -1.87 10.25
C ALA A 17 -0.95 -0.87 10.70
N LEU A 18 -1.36 -0.11 11.70
CA LEU A 18 -0.66 1.02 12.27
C LEU A 18 -0.71 0.89 13.78
N ALA A 19 0.41 1.14 14.43
CA ALA A 19 0.51 1.13 15.88
C ALA A 19 0.68 2.58 16.36
N PRO A 20 -0.27 3.16 17.12
CA PRO A 20 -0.06 4.44 17.80
C PRO A 20 1.10 4.35 18.79
N ALA A 21 1.95 5.38 18.76
CA ALA A 21 2.92 5.59 19.82
C ALA A 21 2.22 5.79 21.16
N GLN A 22 2.76 5.16 22.21
CA GLN A 22 2.36 5.48 23.58
C GLN A 22 2.68 6.95 23.87
N PRO A 23 1.73 7.73 24.41
CA PRO A 23 2.00 9.10 24.81
C PRO A 23 3.05 9.10 25.93
N SER A 24 4.23 9.64 25.63
CA SER A 24 5.22 10.02 26.64
C SER A 24 5.23 11.55 26.74
N SER A 25 5.48 12.08 27.94
CA SER A 25 5.36 13.51 28.26
C SER A 25 6.23 14.44 27.40
N ASP A 26 7.22 13.91 26.68
CA ASP A 26 8.21 14.69 25.92
C ASP A 26 8.09 14.61 24.39
N ARG A 27 7.19 13.79 23.84
CA ARG A 27 7.02 13.71 22.37
C ARG A 27 5.55 13.53 21.97
N PRO A 28 5.01 14.38 21.07
CA PRO A 28 3.71 14.08 20.46
C PRO A 28 3.83 12.72 19.76
N GLY A 29 3.02 11.75 20.19
CA GLY A 29 3.10 10.37 19.73
C GLY A 29 2.95 10.28 18.21
N GLY A 30 4.03 9.92 17.51
CA GLY A 30 4.01 9.66 16.08
C GLY A 30 3.49 8.25 15.79
N LEU A 31 2.69 8.09 14.73
CA LEU A 31 2.27 6.78 14.26
C LEU A 31 3.43 6.07 13.56
N TYR A 32 3.50 4.75 13.67
CA TYR A 32 4.45 3.92 12.92
C TYR A 32 3.76 2.70 12.28
N LEU A 33 4.24 2.33 11.11
CA LEU A 33 3.87 1.12 10.38
C LEU A 33 4.41 -0.11 11.09
N VAL A 34 3.56 -1.12 11.21
CA VAL A 34 3.89 -2.44 11.80
C VAL A 34 3.63 -3.59 10.82
N GLU A 35 2.90 -3.33 9.75
CA GLU A 35 2.73 -4.23 8.62
C GLU A 35 2.70 -3.45 7.30
N PHE A 36 2.92 -4.16 6.20
CA PHE A 36 2.82 -3.62 4.85
C PHE A 36 2.21 -4.66 3.89
N PRO A 37 0.89 -4.87 3.93
CA PRO A 37 0.21 -5.79 3.02
C PRO A 37 -0.21 -5.10 1.72
N ALA A 38 -0.16 -5.84 0.62
CA ALA A 38 -0.83 -5.51 -0.62
C ALA A 38 -1.27 -6.75 -1.38
N VAL A 39 -2.36 -6.63 -2.13
CA VAL A 39 -2.83 -7.66 -3.05
C VAL A 39 -2.97 -7.09 -4.45
N LEU A 40 -2.81 -7.93 -5.47
CA LEU A 40 -3.13 -7.62 -6.86
C LEU A 40 -4.50 -8.24 -7.19
N LEU A 41 -5.49 -7.40 -7.46
CA LEU A 41 -6.84 -7.79 -7.87
C LEU A 41 -7.00 -7.59 -9.37
N ASN A 42 -7.49 -8.61 -10.07
CA ASN A 42 -7.99 -8.46 -11.43
C ASN A 42 -9.43 -7.95 -11.38
N THR A 43 -9.69 -6.76 -11.89
CA THR A 43 -11.01 -6.14 -11.74
C THR A 43 -12.07 -6.76 -12.65
N ALA A 44 -11.66 -7.53 -13.65
CA ALA A 44 -12.59 -8.20 -14.55
C ALA A 44 -13.03 -9.57 -14.04
N SER A 45 -12.10 -10.35 -13.51
CA SER A 45 -12.41 -11.67 -12.95
C SER A 45 -12.79 -11.62 -11.47
N GLY A 46 -12.45 -10.52 -10.78
CA GLY A 46 -12.58 -10.40 -9.32
C GLY A 46 -11.59 -11.25 -8.53
N GLN A 47 -10.60 -11.88 -9.20
CA GLN A 47 -9.66 -12.79 -8.56
C GLN A 47 -8.42 -12.06 -8.03
N LEU A 48 -7.94 -12.51 -6.87
CA LEU A 48 -6.63 -12.14 -6.37
C LEU A 48 -5.55 -12.91 -7.13
N GLU A 49 -4.62 -12.19 -7.72
CA GLU A 49 -3.60 -12.73 -8.62
C GLU A 49 -2.20 -12.79 -8.02
N ALA A 50 -1.95 -12.00 -6.97
CA ALA A 50 -0.71 -11.96 -6.22
C ALA A 50 -0.93 -11.27 -4.86
N GLU A 51 -0.05 -11.55 -3.91
CA GLU A 51 -0.04 -10.95 -2.59
C GLU A 51 1.41 -10.61 -2.19
N PHE A 52 1.54 -9.53 -1.44
CA PHE A 52 2.73 -9.14 -0.70
C PHE A 52 2.32 -8.89 0.74
N HIS A 53 3.10 -9.42 1.67
CA HIS A 53 2.90 -9.19 3.09
C HIS A 53 4.26 -9.12 3.78
N SER A 54 4.45 -8.13 4.64
CA SER A 54 5.65 -7.99 5.45
C SER A 54 5.30 -7.31 6.78
N TYR A 55 5.85 -7.82 7.88
CA TYR A 55 5.85 -7.10 9.15
C TYR A 55 6.99 -6.09 9.15
N VAL A 56 6.71 -4.90 9.69
CA VAL A 56 7.68 -3.81 9.76
C VAL A 56 8.13 -3.66 11.21
N GLN A 57 9.44 -3.78 11.42
CA GLN A 57 10.03 -3.58 12.74
C GLN A 57 10.12 -2.07 13.06
N PRO A 58 9.44 -1.57 14.10
CA PRO A 58 9.53 -0.18 14.50
C PRO A 58 10.88 0.11 15.16
N GLN A 59 11.64 1.07 14.64
CA GLN A 59 12.96 1.40 15.17
C GLN A 59 12.92 2.45 16.28
N GLU A 60 11.91 3.32 16.28
CA GLU A 60 11.80 4.44 17.22
C GLU A 60 10.98 4.08 18.46
N GLN A 61 10.03 3.15 18.30
CA GLN A 61 9.23 2.58 19.38
C GLN A 61 9.08 1.06 19.19
N PRO A 62 10.12 0.27 19.55
CA PRO A 62 10.14 -1.16 19.28
C PRO A 62 9.06 -1.96 20.01
N LEU A 63 8.56 -1.45 21.14
CA LEU A 63 7.54 -2.11 21.94
C LEU A 63 6.14 -1.71 21.47
N LEU A 64 5.34 -2.69 21.04
CA LEU A 64 3.92 -2.53 20.78
C LEU A 64 3.17 -2.29 22.08
N SER A 65 2.19 -1.38 22.02
CA SER A 65 1.25 -1.23 23.12
C SER A 65 0.16 -2.31 23.08
N GLU A 66 -0.44 -2.58 24.23
CA GLU A 66 -1.60 -3.49 24.33
C GLU A 66 -2.74 -3.05 23.41
N PHE A 67 -2.98 -1.73 23.28
CA PHE A 67 -3.97 -1.19 22.36
C PHE A 67 -3.66 -1.55 20.90
N CYS A 68 -2.39 -1.44 20.49
CA CYS A 68 -1.96 -1.82 19.13
C CYS A 68 -2.22 -3.30 18.89
N THR A 69 -1.76 -4.15 19.81
CA THR A 69 -1.92 -5.62 19.72
C THR A 69 -3.39 -6.00 19.68
N ALA A 70 -4.24 -5.38 20.50
CA ALA A 70 -5.68 -5.64 20.51
C ALA A 70 -6.39 -5.18 19.22
N LEU A 71 -5.95 -4.05 18.63
CA LEU A 71 -6.55 -3.49 17.43
C LEU A 71 -6.14 -4.24 16.16
N THR A 72 -4.87 -4.64 16.05
CA THR A 72 -4.29 -5.20 14.82
C THR A 72 -4.15 -6.72 14.87
N GLY A 73 -4.11 -7.31 16.07
CA GLY A 73 -3.79 -8.72 16.27
C GLY A 73 -2.29 -9.05 16.10
N ILE A 74 -1.45 -8.06 15.80
CA ILE A 74 -0.01 -8.25 15.61
C ILE A 74 0.66 -8.35 16.96
N THR A 75 1.42 -9.42 17.17
CA THR A 75 2.18 -9.67 18.40
C THR A 75 3.55 -9.00 18.38
N GLN A 76 4.14 -8.82 19.56
CA GLN A 76 5.48 -8.28 19.70
C GLN A 76 6.53 -9.11 18.94
N VAL A 77 6.42 -10.44 18.97
CA VAL A 77 7.33 -11.34 18.26
C VAL A 77 7.28 -11.11 16.74
N GLN A 78 6.08 -10.90 16.18
CA GLN A 78 5.92 -10.68 14.73
C GLN A 78 6.59 -9.39 14.25
N VAL A 79 6.56 -8.31 15.03
CA VAL A 79 7.26 -7.08 14.66
C VAL A 79 8.76 -7.16 14.91
N GLU A 80 9.20 -7.91 15.92
CA GLU A 80 10.62 -8.14 16.19
C GLU A 80 11.30 -8.96 15.09
N GLU A 81 10.58 -9.94 14.54
CA GLU A 81 10.99 -10.74 13.37
C GLU A 81 10.75 -10.00 12.04
N GLY A 82 10.07 -8.85 12.08
CA GLY A 82 9.83 -7.99 10.93
C GLY A 82 11.10 -7.35 10.38
N VAL A 83 10.98 -6.69 9.24
CA VAL A 83 12.10 -5.98 8.62
C VAL A 83 11.99 -4.47 8.84
N PRO A 84 13.11 -3.72 8.87
CA PRO A 84 13.06 -2.27 8.87
C PRO A 84 12.31 -1.71 7.65
N LEU A 85 11.64 -0.56 7.81
CA LEU A 85 10.77 0.01 6.77
C LEU A 85 11.48 0.19 5.41
N ASN A 86 12.75 0.62 5.40
CA ASN A 86 13.51 0.77 4.15
C ASN A 86 13.70 -0.57 3.41
N ILE A 87 13.88 -1.67 4.15
CA ILE A 87 13.99 -3.01 3.58
C ILE A 87 12.62 -3.46 3.07
N CYS A 88 11.56 -3.25 3.84
CA CYS A 88 10.18 -3.54 3.42
C CYS A 88 9.84 -2.84 2.09
N LEU A 89 10.15 -1.55 1.97
CA LEU A 89 9.92 -0.76 0.75
C LEU A 89 10.74 -1.30 -0.43
N SER A 90 11.99 -1.70 -0.21
CA SER A 90 12.82 -2.32 -1.25
C SER A 90 12.26 -3.66 -1.72
N GLN A 91 11.81 -4.51 -0.78
CA GLN A 91 11.17 -5.79 -1.09
C GLN A 91 9.86 -5.58 -1.86
N PHE A 92 9.06 -4.59 -1.46
CA PHE A 92 7.82 -4.24 -2.14
C PHE A 92 8.07 -3.79 -3.59
N VAL A 93 9.03 -2.90 -3.82
CA VAL A 93 9.37 -2.43 -5.18
C VAL A 93 9.83 -3.61 -6.05
N LYS A 94 10.63 -4.53 -5.51
CA LYS A 94 11.03 -5.76 -6.22
C LYS A 94 9.82 -6.65 -6.56
N TRP A 95 8.87 -6.78 -5.63
CA TRP A 95 7.63 -7.51 -5.87
C TRP A 95 6.81 -6.85 -7.00
N ILE A 96 6.69 -5.52 -7.01
CA ILE A 96 6.05 -4.78 -8.11
C ILE A 96 6.73 -5.06 -9.45
N GLN A 97 8.05 -4.96 -9.52
CA GLN A 97 8.81 -5.23 -10.75
C GLN A 97 8.58 -6.66 -11.26
N LYS A 98 8.55 -7.64 -10.34
CA LYS A 98 8.24 -9.03 -10.66
C LYS A 98 6.85 -9.18 -11.27
N ILE A 99 5.81 -8.62 -10.64
CA ILE A 99 4.44 -8.74 -11.16
C ILE A 99 4.23 -7.95 -12.47
N GLN A 100 4.92 -6.83 -12.66
CA GLN A 100 4.91 -6.08 -13.94
C GLN A 100 5.39 -6.97 -15.09
N GLN A 101 6.48 -7.72 -14.89
CA GLN A 101 7.05 -8.63 -15.88
C GLN A 101 6.16 -9.86 -16.11
N GLU A 102 5.75 -10.54 -15.03
CA GLU A 102 5.00 -11.80 -15.12
C GLU A 102 3.57 -11.62 -15.66
N LYS A 103 2.92 -10.50 -15.30
CA LYS A 103 1.51 -10.24 -15.62
C LYS A 103 1.32 -9.24 -16.77
N LYS A 104 2.41 -8.67 -17.29
CA LYS A 104 2.41 -7.61 -18.33
C LYS A 104 1.53 -6.42 -17.94
N ILE A 105 1.68 -5.96 -16.69
CA ILE A 105 0.94 -4.81 -16.17
C ILE A 105 1.80 -3.55 -16.14
N LEU A 106 1.19 -2.39 -16.34
CA LEU A 106 1.83 -1.08 -16.25
C LEU A 106 1.14 -0.24 -15.19
N PHE A 107 1.90 0.39 -14.32
CA PHE A 107 1.35 1.34 -13.36
C PHE A 107 1.19 2.71 -14.04
N ILE A 108 0.10 3.42 -13.73
CA ILE A 108 -0.24 4.72 -14.36
C ILE A 108 0.88 5.77 -14.17
N SER A 109 1.70 5.67 -13.12
CA SER A 109 2.87 6.52 -12.91
C SER A 109 3.95 6.38 -13.99
N ASP A 110 3.95 5.26 -14.70
CA ASP A 110 5.05 4.84 -15.59
C ASP A 110 4.71 5.02 -17.07
N THR A 111 3.51 5.51 -17.44
CA THR A 111 3.07 5.62 -18.84
C THR A 111 3.92 6.62 -19.63
N PRO A 112 4.71 6.17 -20.62
CA PRO A 112 5.19 7.05 -21.68
C PRO A 112 4.03 7.29 -22.67
N ASN A 113 4.01 8.45 -23.33
CA ASN A 113 3.01 8.88 -24.33
C ASN A 113 2.83 7.93 -25.55
N ASN A 114 3.45 6.74 -25.58
CA ASN A 114 3.45 5.84 -26.73
C ASN A 114 3.33 4.37 -26.28
N SER A 115 2.33 4.07 -25.47
CA SER A 115 2.12 2.74 -24.86
C SER A 115 1.58 1.73 -25.89
N THR A 116 2.25 0.59 -25.99
CA THR A 116 1.90 -0.56 -26.85
C THR A 116 0.58 -1.22 -26.42
N SER A 117 -0.21 -1.63 -27.41
CA SER A 117 -1.64 -2.05 -27.32
C SER A 117 -1.95 -3.30 -26.47
N GLU A 118 -0.99 -3.91 -25.77
CA GLU A 118 -1.18 -5.19 -25.03
C GLU A 118 -1.02 -5.09 -23.50
N ALA A 119 -0.53 -3.97 -22.96
CA ALA A 119 -0.27 -3.87 -21.53
C ALA A 119 -1.52 -3.54 -20.72
N LYS A 120 -1.70 -4.23 -19.58
CA LYS A 120 -2.85 -4.00 -18.69
C LYS A 120 -2.53 -2.88 -17.70
N LEU A 121 -3.41 -1.90 -17.59
CA LEU A 121 -3.23 -0.81 -16.64
C LEU A 121 -3.48 -1.28 -15.20
N CYS A 122 -2.62 -0.81 -14.30
CA CYS A 122 -2.66 -1.05 -12.88
C CYS A 122 -2.57 0.27 -12.10
N THR A 123 -3.24 0.33 -10.96
CA THR A 123 -3.18 1.47 -10.04
C THR A 123 -3.30 0.99 -8.60
N PHE A 124 -2.79 1.78 -7.67
CA PHE A 124 -3.01 1.54 -6.25
C PHE A 124 -4.39 2.02 -5.82
N VAL A 125 -5.00 1.31 -4.88
CA VAL A 125 -6.24 1.69 -4.20
C VAL A 125 -6.02 1.56 -2.70
N THR A 126 -6.51 2.56 -1.97
CA THR A 126 -6.58 2.57 -0.51
C THR A 126 -7.98 2.98 -0.06
N TRP A 127 -8.34 2.68 1.20
CA TRP A 127 -9.64 3.09 1.76
C TRP A 127 -9.70 4.59 2.08
N THR A 128 -8.55 5.26 2.20
CA THR A 128 -8.41 6.71 2.40
C THR A 128 -7.03 7.19 1.92
N ASP A 129 -6.82 8.49 1.78
CA ASP A 129 -5.49 9.11 1.63
C ASP A 129 -4.50 8.82 2.79
N TRP A 130 -5.02 8.39 3.94
CA TRP A 130 -4.23 8.16 5.15
C TRP A 130 -3.03 7.22 4.97
N ASP A 131 -3.17 6.09 4.26
CA ASP A 131 -2.12 5.07 4.23
C ASP A 131 -0.86 5.56 3.47
N LEU A 132 -1.02 6.00 2.23
CA LEU A 132 0.10 6.41 1.36
C LEU A 132 0.43 7.90 1.43
N GLY A 133 -0.58 8.76 1.59
CA GLY A 133 -0.45 10.21 1.59
C GLY A 133 -0.09 10.81 2.94
N VAL A 134 -0.45 10.15 4.04
CA VAL A 134 -0.16 10.61 5.40
C VAL A 134 0.85 9.68 6.07
N CYS A 135 0.46 8.46 6.39
CA CYS A 135 1.24 7.59 7.27
C CYS A 135 2.60 7.23 6.67
N LEU A 136 2.61 6.62 5.48
CA LEU A 136 3.88 6.27 4.82
C LEU A 136 4.72 7.52 4.52
N HIS A 137 4.09 8.62 4.10
CA HIS A 137 4.78 9.87 3.81
C HIS A 137 5.51 10.44 5.04
N TYR A 138 4.80 10.60 6.15
CA TYR A 138 5.37 11.18 7.36
C TYR A 138 6.37 10.26 8.02
N GLU A 139 6.17 8.94 7.98
CA GLU A 139 7.14 7.99 8.50
C GLU A 139 8.44 8.00 7.68
N CYS A 140 8.34 7.98 6.34
CA CYS A 140 9.51 8.13 5.47
C CYS A 140 10.24 9.45 5.74
N LYS A 141 9.52 10.58 5.82
CA LYS A 141 10.11 11.90 6.08
C LYS A 141 10.86 11.94 7.41
N ARG A 142 10.28 11.37 8.46
CA ARG A 142 10.84 11.36 9.82
C ARG A 142 12.06 10.45 9.94
N LYS A 143 12.07 9.33 9.21
CA LYS A 143 13.21 8.39 9.10
C LYS A 143 14.22 8.78 8.01
N GLN A 144 14.06 9.93 7.35
CA GLN A 144 14.89 10.39 6.22
C GLN A 144 15.00 9.37 5.07
N LEU A 145 13.91 8.63 4.83
CA LEU A 145 13.79 7.66 3.74
C LEU A 145 13.16 8.30 2.51
N ARG A 146 13.65 7.96 1.31
CA ARG A 146 12.97 8.31 0.06
C ARG A 146 11.73 7.43 -0.10
N LYS A 147 10.55 8.04 -0.13
CA LYS A 147 9.31 7.34 -0.50
C LYS A 147 9.35 6.96 -1.98
N PRO A 148 9.12 5.70 -2.36
CA PRO A 148 9.03 5.31 -3.76
C PRO A 148 7.94 6.09 -4.50
N ASP A 149 8.28 6.61 -5.70
CA ASP A 149 7.41 7.52 -6.44
C ASP A 149 6.11 6.86 -6.91
N ILE A 150 6.12 5.53 -7.05
CA ILE A 150 4.93 4.73 -7.38
C ILE A 150 3.80 4.88 -6.34
N PHE A 151 4.11 5.26 -5.10
CA PHE A 151 3.13 5.54 -4.05
C PHE A 151 2.60 6.99 -4.06
N ASN A 152 2.98 7.80 -5.05
CA ASN A 152 2.46 9.17 -5.19
C ASN A 152 1.17 9.23 -6.02
N ALA A 153 0.70 8.10 -6.56
CA ALA A 153 -0.55 8.01 -7.31
C ALA A 153 -1.37 6.80 -6.83
N TRP A 154 -2.59 7.05 -6.37
CA TRP A 154 -3.54 6.02 -5.95
C TRP A 154 -4.98 6.55 -6.08
N ILE A 155 -5.94 5.63 -6.03
CA ILE A 155 -7.36 5.94 -5.93
C ILE A 155 -7.78 5.83 -4.46
N ASP A 156 -8.34 6.92 -3.91
CA ASP A 156 -9.06 6.90 -2.64
C ASP A 156 -10.47 6.35 -2.87
N LEU A 157 -10.71 5.13 -2.37
CA LEU A 157 -11.97 4.43 -2.57
C LEU A 157 -13.12 5.07 -1.79
N LYS A 158 -12.88 5.60 -0.59
CA LYS A 158 -13.91 6.27 0.22
C LYS A 158 -14.34 7.58 -0.41
N ALA A 159 -13.40 8.37 -0.93
CA ALA A 159 -13.72 9.57 -1.70
C ALA A 159 -14.58 9.22 -2.93
N THR A 160 -14.18 8.19 -3.69
CA THR A 160 -14.94 7.70 -4.85
C THR A 160 -16.36 7.28 -4.49
N TYR A 161 -16.54 6.56 -3.38
CA TYR A 161 -17.84 6.11 -2.89
C TYR A 161 -18.75 7.29 -2.47
N ARG A 162 -18.20 8.30 -1.80
CA ARG A 162 -18.95 9.49 -1.37
C ARG A 162 -19.48 10.30 -2.56
N VAL A 163 -18.68 10.46 -3.61
CA VAL A 163 -19.10 11.14 -4.84
C VAL A 163 -20.26 10.39 -5.49
N ARG A 164 -20.16 9.06 -5.66
CA ARG A 164 -21.22 8.25 -6.27
C ARG A 164 -22.53 8.26 -5.47
N LYS A 165 -22.46 8.34 -4.13
CA LYS A 165 -23.65 8.52 -3.29
C LYS A 165 -24.31 9.89 -3.40
N SER A 166 -23.60 10.91 -3.87
CA SER A 166 -24.14 12.27 -4.00
C SER A 166 -24.83 12.51 -5.35
N VAL A 167 -24.72 11.54 -6.28
CA VAL A 167 -25.26 11.60 -7.65
C VAL A 167 -26.41 10.57 -7.85
N LEU A 168 -26.62 9.70 -6.86
CA LEU A 168 -27.78 8.81 -6.74
C LEU A 168 -28.76 9.39 -5.71
#